data_AF-A0A2W0A0X0-F1
#
_entry.id   AF-A0A2W0A0X0-F1
#
_cell.length_a   1.000
_cell.length_b   1.000
_cell.length_c   1.000
_cell.angle_alpha   90.00
_cell.angle_beta   90.00
_cell.angle_gamma   90.00
#
_symmetry.space_group_name_H-M   'P 1'
#
loop_
_entity.id
_entity.type
_entity.pdbx_description
1 polymer ?
#
loop_
_entity_poly.entity_id
_entity_poly.type
_entity_poly.pdbx_seq_one_letter_code
_entity_poly.pdbx_strand_id
1 'polypeptide(L)'
;MRFDPRLDPKRRFCRSWTRDFLGDLSQAYYHRFHEQIQVNSAVRTVIVQRKLRRHNRNAAPERGETASSHLAGLTVDLQRRGMSREQVRFMERYLFYLRALGLVEPEEERRQWVFHVMVSDRYADWRQSQTIVSMQRAVEIETAQAPRLLNVATPSSCAWCLPDASESPSAGSTAGQP
;
A
#
# COMPACT_ATOMS: atom_id res chain seq x y z
N MET A 1 1.20 -11.10 -8.69
CA MET A 1 0.27 -12.11 -8.15
C MET A 1 -0.34 -12.89 -9.30
N ARG A 2 -0.64 -14.17 -9.10
CA ARG A 2 -1.42 -14.99 -10.04
C ARG A 2 -2.60 -15.66 -9.34
N PHE A 3 -3.59 -16.10 -10.10
CA PHE A 3 -4.73 -16.86 -9.59
C PHE A 3 -4.61 -18.32 -10.02
N ASP A 4 -5.12 -19.25 -9.20
CA ASP A 4 -5.28 -20.64 -9.66
C ASP A 4 -6.16 -20.66 -10.92
N PRO A 5 -5.75 -21.32 -12.01
CA PRO A 5 -6.55 -21.42 -13.24
C PRO A 5 -7.95 -22.02 -13.00
N ARG A 6 -8.10 -22.86 -11.96
CA ARG A 6 -9.37 -23.47 -11.57
C ARG A 6 -10.28 -22.54 -10.78
N LEU A 7 -9.78 -21.37 -10.36
CA LEU A 7 -10.57 -20.37 -9.64
C LEU A 7 -11.42 -19.57 -10.63
N ASP A 8 -12.73 -19.86 -10.60
CA ASP A 8 -13.78 -19.15 -11.33
C ASP A 8 -13.65 -17.61 -11.17
N PRO A 9 -13.51 -16.85 -12.27
CA PRO A 9 -13.40 -15.39 -12.23
C PRO A 9 -14.51 -14.71 -11.42
N LYS A 10 -15.72 -15.26 -11.40
CA LYS A 10 -16.86 -14.72 -10.64
C LYS A 10 -16.67 -14.82 -9.12
N ARG A 11 -15.58 -15.43 -8.66
CA ARG A 11 -15.26 -15.64 -7.24
C ARG A 11 -13.97 -14.97 -6.82
N ARG A 12 -13.34 -14.21 -7.72
CA ARG A 12 -12.13 -13.42 -7.46
C ARG A 12 -12.47 -12.05 -6.86
N PHE A 13 -13.46 -12.04 -5.96
CA PHE A 13 -13.86 -10.86 -5.22
C PHE A 13 -13.47 -11.06 -3.76
N CYS A 14 -13.16 -9.96 -3.09
CA CYS A 14 -12.90 -9.88 -1.66
C CYS A 14 -13.20 -8.45 -1.20
N ARG A 15 -13.15 -8.22 0.10
CA ARG A 15 -13.24 -6.85 0.63
C ARG A 15 -12.03 -6.02 0.17
N SER A 16 -12.20 -4.71 0.06
CA SER A 16 -11.16 -3.80 -0.42
C SER A 16 -9.88 -3.89 0.40
N TRP A 17 -9.98 -3.97 1.73
CA TRP A 17 -8.82 -4.13 2.61
C TRP A 17 -8.11 -5.48 2.43
N THR A 18 -8.86 -6.56 2.18
CA THR A 18 -8.28 -7.87 1.84
C THR A 18 -7.54 -7.82 0.50
N ARG A 19 -8.07 -7.11 -0.50
CA ARG A 19 -7.39 -6.86 -1.78
C ARG A 19 -6.09 -6.09 -1.56
N ASP A 20 -6.12 -5.04 -0.74
CA ASP A 20 -4.94 -4.22 -0.45
C ASP A 20 -3.86 -5.05 0.26
N PHE A 21 -4.23 -5.86 1.24
CA PHE A 21 -3.34 -6.85 1.86
C PHE A 21 -2.70 -7.80 0.83
N LEU A 22 -3.50 -8.37 -0.08
CA LEU A 22 -2.99 -9.24 -1.14
C LEU A 22 -2.01 -8.50 -2.06
N GLY A 23 -2.28 -7.22 -2.35
CA GLY A 23 -1.42 -6.36 -3.15
C GLY A 23 -0.05 -6.14 -2.49
N ASP A 24 -0.05 -5.74 -1.22
CA ASP A 24 1.16 -5.44 -0.46
C ASP A 24 2.01 -6.71 -0.23
N LEU A 25 1.36 -7.82 0.13
CA LEU A 25 2.02 -9.12 0.25
C LEU A 25 2.61 -9.57 -1.09
N SER A 26 1.87 -9.43 -2.19
CA SER A 26 2.35 -9.83 -3.51
C SER A 26 3.55 -9.04 -3.98
N GLN A 27 3.57 -7.73 -3.70
CA GLN A 27 4.72 -6.87 -3.98
C GLN A 27 5.92 -7.30 -3.15
N ALA A 28 5.76 -7.43 -1.83
CA ALA A 28 6.85 -7.86 -0.94
C ALA A 28 7.43 -9.22 -1.34
N TYR A 29 6.56 -10.17 -1.71
CA TYR A 29 6.98 -11.49 -2.18
C TYR A 29 7.75 -11.41 -3.51
N TYR A 30 7.23 -10.64 -4.48
CA TYR A 30 7.87 -10.47 -5.78
C TYR A 30 9.23 -9.76 -5.66
N HIS A 31 9.36 -8.76 -4.80
CA HIS A 31 10.64 -8.10 -4.55
C HIS A 31 11.71 -9.06 -4.00
N ARG A 32 11.30 -10.06 -3.22
CA ARG A 32 12.23 -11.02 -2.62
C ARG A 32 12.60 -12.17 -3.54
N PHE A 33 11.64 -12.70 -4.29
CA PHE A 33 11.80 -13.96 -5.03
C PHE A 33 11.65 -13.81 -6.55
N HIS A 34 11.23 -12.64 -7.04
CA HIS A 34 10.88 -12.39 -8.45
C HIS A 34 9.83 -13.36 -9.00
N GLU A 35 9.05 -13.96 -8.11
CA GLU A 35 7.99 -14.91 -8.41
C GLU A 35 6.63 -14.36 -7.99
N GLN A 36 5.56 -14.86 -8.62
CA GLN A 36 4.20 -14.47 -8.28
C GLN A 36 3.57 -15.46 -7.30
N ILE A 37 3.18 -14.97 -6.12
CA ILE A 37 2.34 -15.74 -5.21
C ILE A 37 0.99 -16.07 -5.87
N GLN A 38 0.49 -17.30 -5.65
CA GLN A 38 -0.80 -17.76 -6.16
C GLN A 38 -1.89 -17.63 -5.10
N VAL A 39 -3.01 -17.01 -5.49
CA VAL A 39 -4.26 -17.01 -4.73
C VAL A 39 -5.12 -18.17 -5.21
N ASN A 40 -5.49 -19.04 -4.28
CA ASN A 40 -6.29 -20.23 -4.55
C ASN A 40 -7.78 -19.96 -4.36
N SER A 41 -8.15 -19.13 -3.38
CA SER A 41 -9.53 -18.69 -3.20
C SER A 41 -9.64 -17.37 -2.41
N ALA A 42 -10.75 -16.65 -2.58
CA ALA A 42 -11.07 -15.41 -1.88
C ALA A 42 -12.50 -15.49 -1.31
N VAL A 43 -13.52 -15.01 -2.02
CA VAL A 43 -14.93 -15.24 -1.61
C VAL A 43 -15.39 -16.64 -2.00
N ARG A 44 -16.02 -17.33 -1.04
CA ARG A 44 -16.87 -18.50 -1.33
C ARG A 44 -18.32 -18.07 -1.11
N THR A 45 -19.24 -18.51 -1.96
CA THR A 45 -20.68 -18.26 -1.73
C THR A 45 -21.29 -19.37 -0.88
N VAL A 46 -22.45 -19.13 -0.28
CA VAL A 46 -23.21 -20.12 0.51
C VAL A 46 -23.43 -21.41 -0.29
N ILE A 47 -23.78 -21.28 -1.57
CA ILE A 47 -24.01 -22.42 -2.48
C ILE A 47 -22.72 -23.22 -2.70
N VAL A 48 -21.59 -22.55 -2.87
CA VAL A 48 -20.28 -23.19 -3.06
C VAL A 48 -19.83 -23.89 -1.78
N GLN A 49 -20.00 -23.25 -0.62
CA GLN A 49 -19.66 -23.85 0.67
C GLN A 49 -20.50 -25.11 0.91
N ARG A 50 -21.81 -25.06 0.63
CA ARG A 50 -22.70 -26.22 0.69
C ARG A 50 -22.28 -27.34 -0.26
N LYS A 51 -21.86 -27.01 -1.50
CA LYS A 51 -21.34 -28.00 -2.45
C LYS A 51 -20.04 -28.63 -1.97
N LEU A 52 -19.11 -27.85 -1.42
CA LEU A 52 -17.84 -28.34 -0.87
C LEU A 52 -18.06 -29.36 0.25
N ARG A 53 -19.01 -29.09 1.15
CA ARG A 53 -19.39 -30.01 2.24
C ARG A 53 -19.90 -31.38 1.78
N ARG A 54 -20.40 -31.49 0.54
CA ARG A 54 -20.82 -32.79 -0.03
C ARG A 54 -19.64 -33.74 -0.24
N HIS A 55 -18.44 -33.18 -0.46
CA HIS A 55 -17.24 -33.95 -0.77
C HIS A 55 -16.14 -33.80 0.29
N ASN A 56 -16.23 -32.79 1.17
CA ASN A 56 -15.31 -32.56 2.28
C ASN A 56 -16.11 -32.41 3.59
N ARG A 57 -16.14 -33.47 4.40
CA ARG A 57 -16.87 -33.49 5.68
C ARG A 57 -16.26 -32.56 6.75
N ASN A 58 -15.00 -32.13 6.58
CA ASN A 58 -14.34 -31.18 7.46
C ASN A 58 -14.63 -29.72 7.08
N ALA A 59 -15.36 -29.48 5.97
CA ALA A 59 -15.67 -28.12 5.56
C ALA A 59 -16.67 -27.47 6.54
N ALA A 60 -16.32 -26.28 7.02
CA ALA A 60 -17.13 -25.45 7.91
C ALA A 60 -18.55 -25.26 7.35
N PRO A 61 -19.59 -25.21 8.22
CA PRO A 61 -20.97 -24.98 7.80
C PRO A 61 -21.15 -23.63 7.09
N GLU A 62 -22.22 -23.48 6.32
CA GLU A 62 -22.52 -22.23 5.63
C GLU A 62 -23.17 -21.14 6.50
N ARG A 63 -23.64 -21.50 7.70
CA ARG A 63 -24.35 -20.64 8.66
C ARG A 63 -24.03 -21.11 10.08
N GLY A 64 -24.27 -20.24 11.06
CA GLY A 64 -23.98 -20.48 12.48
C GLY A 64 -22.66 -19.87 12.94
N GLU A 65 -22.31 -20.04 14.21
CA GLU A 65 -21.13 -19.43 14.84
C GLU A 65 -19.81 -19.94 14.25
N THR A 66 -19.80 -21.15 13.69
CA THR A 66 -18.66 -21.76 12.99
C THR A 66 -18.77 -21.63 11.47
N ALA A 67 -19.58 -20.69 10.97
CA ALA A 67 -19.75 -20.49 9.54
C ALA A 67 -18.43 -20.15 8.84
N SER A 68 -18.29 -20.59 7.59
CA SER A 68 -17.07 -20.33 6.82
C SER A 68 -16.79 -18.83 6.67
N SER A 69 -15.62 -18.41 7.14
CA SER A 69 -15.12 -17.03 7.07
C SER A 69 -14.96 -16.51 5.62
N HIS A 70 -14.82 -17.40 4.64
CA HIS A 70 -14.82 -17.04 3.21
C HIS A 70 -16.14 -16.44 2.72
N LEU A 71 -17.28 -16.72 3.39
CA LEU A 71 -18.59 -16.17 3.00
C LEU A 71 -18.63 -14.65 3.14
N ALA A 72 -17.82 -14.08 4.04
CA ALA A 72 -17.75 -12.65 4.31
C ALA A 72 -16.75 -11.90 3.39
N GLY A 73 -15.96 -12.63 2.59
CA GLY A 73 -14.90 -12.07 1.75
C GLY A 73 -13.70 -11.52 2.53
N LEU A 74 -13.56 -11.94 3.78
CA LEU A 74 -12.47 -11.57 4.71
C LEU A 74 -11.28 -12.52 4.58
N THR A 75 -11.51 -13.71 4.05
CA THR A 75 -10.56 -14.81 4.10
C THR A 75 -10.04 -15.16 2.72
N VAL A 76 -8.74 -15.44 2.63
CA VAL A 76 -8.05 -15.85 1.41
C VAL A 76 -7.24 -17.11 1.64
N ASP A 77 -7.19 -17.96 0.62
CA ASP A 77 -6.28 -19.11 0.59
C ASP A 77 -5.11 -18.80 -0.36
N LEU A 78 -3.88 -18.88 0.16
CA LEU A 78 -2.65 -18.68 -0.60
C LEU A 78 -1.91 -19.99 -0.78
N GLN A 79 -1.28 -20.20 -1.94
CA GLN A 79 -0.47 -21.39 -2.21
C GLN A 79 0.61 -21.56 -1.13
N ARG A 80 0.72 -22.77 -0.57
CA ARG A 80 1.90 -23.23 0.19
C ARG A 80 2.60 -24.36 -0.53
N ARG A 81 1.84 -25.30 -1.10
CA ARG A 81 2.39 -26.42 -1.87
C ARG A 81 3.23 -25.92 -3.05
N GLY A 82 4.44 -26.44 -3.20
CA GLY A 82 5.37 -26.05 -4.27
C GLY A 82 6.23 -24.84 -3.95
N MET A 83 6.05 -24.20 -2.79
CA MET A 83 6.99 -23.18 -2.31
C MET A 83 8.27 -23.83 -1.77
N SER A 84 9.39 -23.15 -1.94
CA SER A 84 10.66 -23.48 -1.28
C SER A 84 10.56 -23.25 0.24
N ARG A 85 11.47 -23.84 1.01
CA ARG A 85 11.54 -23.62 2.47
C ARG A 85 11.76 -22.15 2.83
N GLU A 86 12.48 -21.40 2.01
CA GLU A 86 12.70 -19.97 2.23
C GLU A 86 11.42 -19.17 1.99
N GLN A 87 10.70 -19.46 0.92
CA GLN A 87 9.42 -18.84 0.60
C GLN A 87 8.39 -19.10 1.72
N VAL A 88 8.29 -20.35 2.21
CA VAL A 88 7.41 -20.69 3.34
C VAL A 88 7.80 -19.89 4.59
N ARG A 89 9.09 -19.80 4.94
CA ARG A 89 9.53 -19.01 6.10
C ARG A 89 9.30 -17.51 5.94
N PHE A 90 9.42 -16.98 4.72
CA PHE A 90 9.07 -15.59 4.43
C PHE A 90 7.59 -15.35 4.71
N MET A 91 6.72 -16.21 4.20
CA MET A 91 5.28 -16.15 4.43
C MET A 91 4.93 -16.24 5.92
N GLU A 92 5.49 -17.22 6.63
CA GLU A 92 5.26 -17.40 8.07
C GLU A 92 5.68 -16.16 8.87
N ARG A 93 6.84 -15.57 8.58
CA ARG A 93 7.28 -14.32 9.24
C ARG A 93 6.39 -13.14 8.90
N TYR A 94 6.05 -12.95 7.62
CA TYR A 94 5.20 -11.85 7.18
C TYR A 94 3.84 -11.90 7.90
N LEU A 95 3.22 -13.08 7.93
CA LEU A 95 1.93 -13.29 8.60
C LEU A 95 2.05 -13.19 10.12
N PHE A 96 3.14 -13.69 10.71
CA PHE A 96 3.40 -13.57 12.15
C PHE A 96 3.41 -12.10 12.62
N TYR A 97 4.09 -11.21 11.89
CA TYR A 97 4.12 -9.79 12.25
C TYR A 97 2.75 -9.13 12.14
N LEU A 98 2.02 -9.37 11.05
CA LEU A 98 0.68 -8.80 10.89
C LEU A 98 -0.31 -9.36 11.90
N ARG A 99 -0.15 -10.62 12.31
CA ARG A 99 -0.95 -11.23 13.38
C ARG A 99 -0.66 -10.57 14.73
N ALA A 100 0.61 -10.32 15.06
CA ALA A 100 0.98 -9.63 16.29
C ALA A 100 0.37 -8.21 16.37
N LEU A 101 0.11 -7.58 15.23
CA LEU A 101 -0.57 -6.28 15.11
C LEU A 101 -2.11 -6.39 15.10
N GLY A 102 -2.67 -7.60 15.11
CA GLY A 102 -4.11 -7.85 15.05
C GLY A 102 -4.74 -7.56 13.69
N LEU A 103 -3.96 -7.59 12.61
CA LEU A 103 -4.40 -7.23 11.26
C LEU A 103 -4.82 -8.44 10.42
N VAL A 104 -4.26 -9.61 10.73
CA VAL A 104 -4.60 -10.88 10.11
C VAL A 104 -4.67 -11.99 11.15
N GLU A 105 -5.47 -13.01 10.88
CA GLU A 105 -5.49 -14.25 11.65
C GLU A 105 -5.25 -15.43 10.69
N PRO A 106 -4.01 -15.96 10.63
CA PRO A 106 -3.71 -17.18 9.89
C PRO A 106 -4.23 -18.40 10.66
N GLU A 107 -4.96 -19.30 9.99
CA GLU A 107 -5.26 -20.61 10.56
C GLU A 107 -4.01 -21.48 10.50
N GLU A 108 -3.34 -21.60 11.65
CA GLU A 108 -1.99 -22.17 11.75
C GLU A 108 -2.01 -23.70 11.85
N GLU A 109 -2.37 -24.37 10.76
CA GLU A 109 -2.20 -25.82 10.64
C GLU A 109 -1.05 -26.15 9.67
N ARG A 110 0.10 -26.58 10.23
CA ARG A 110 1.34 -26.89 9.49
C ARG A 110 1.21 -27.99 8.43
N ARG A 111 0.10 -28.73 8.43
CA ARG A 111 -0.21 -29.78 7.46
C ARG A 111 -1.08 -29.30 6.28
N GLN A 112 -1.59 -28.07 6.33
CA GLN A 112 -2.44 -27.55 5.26
C GLN A 112 -1.61 -27.17 4.02
N TRP A 113 -2.24 -27.38 2.86
CA TRP A 113 -1.59 -27.19 1.55
C TRP A 113 -1.60 -25.72 1.09
N VAL A 114 -2.28 -24.87 1.87
CA VAL A 114 -2.47 -23.44 1.66
C VAL A 114 -2.29 -22.69 2.97
N PHE A 115 -1.94 -21.41 2.89
CA PHE A 115 -2.12 -20.50 4.02
C PHE A 115 -3.55 -19.96 3.97
N HIS A 116 -4.34 -20.29 4.98
CA HIS A 116 -5.68 -19.75 5.15
C HIS A 116 -5.59 -18.54 6.07
N VAL A 117 -5.92 -17.36 5.54
CA VAL A 117 -5.68 -16.09 6.23
C VAL A 117 -6.95 -15.27 6.24
N MET A 118 -7.45 -14.95 7.43
CA MET A 118 -8.50 -13.95 7.62
C MET A 118 -7.86 -12.57 7.77
N VAL A 119 -8.43 -11.54 7.12
CA VAL A 119 -7.92 -10.16 7.15
C VAL A 119 -8.93 -9.26 7.85
N SER A 120 -8.49 -8.55 8.89
CA SER A 120 -9.28 -7.54 9.59
C SER A 120 -9.43 -6.27 8.74
N ASP A 121 -10.57 -5.62 8.85
CA ASP A 121 -10.83 -4.27 8.34
C ASP A 121 -9.80 -3.22 8.83
N ARG A 122 -9.27 -3.39 10.05
CA ARG A 122 -8.18 -2.57 10.63
C ARG A 122 -6.92 -2.52 9.75
N TYR A 123 -6.77 -3.46 8.81
CA TYR A 123 -5.69 -3.42 7.82
C TYR A 123 -5.70 -2.13 7.00
N ALA A 124 -6.89 -1.61 6.65
CA ALA A 124 -7.02 -0.37 5.87
C ALA A 124 -6.41 0.83 6.61
N ASP A 125 -6.78 1.01 7.88
CA ASP A 125 -6.29 2.12 8.71
C ASP A 125 -4.79 2.00 8.96
N TRP A 126 -4.32 0.79 9.28
CA TRP A 126 -2.90 0.53 9.45
C TRP A 126 -2.11 0.86 8.18
N ARG A 127 -2.58 0.43 7.00
CA ARG A 127 -1.93 0.70 5.72
C ARG A 127 -1.84 2.20 5.41
N GLN A 128 -2.91 2.95 5.71
CA GLN A 128 -2.89 4.41 5.56
C GLN A 128 -1.87 5.05 6.50
N SER A 129 -1.79 4.60 7.77
CA SER A 129 -0.80 5.12 8.72
C SER A 129 0.64 4.87 8.25
N GLN A 130 0.95 3.69 7.70
CA GLN A 130 2.27 3.37 7.14
C GLN A 130 2.61 4.25 5.94
N THR A 131 1.62 4.51 5.08
CA THR A 131 1.77 5.39 3.91
C THR A 131 2.08 6.82 4.35
N ILE A 132 1.32 7.36 5.30
CA ILE A 132 1.52 8.71 5.84
C ILE A 132 2.91 8.84 6.47
N VAL A 133 3.31 7.88 7.32
CA VAL A 133 4.64 7.86 7.95
C VAL A 133 5.76 7.79 6.90
N SER A 134 5.59 6.98 5.86
CA SER A 134 6.58 6.87 4.77
C SER A 134 6.72 8.18 4.00
N MET A 135 5.60 8.86 3.70
CA MET A 135 5.60 10.16 3.03
C MET A 135 6.23 11.25 3.89
N GLN A 136 5.89 11.31 5.18
CA GLN A 136 6.50 12.27 6.12
C GLN A 136 8.02 12.11 6.16
N ARG A 137 8.51 10.87 6.28
CA ARG A 137 9.95 10.59 6.25
C ARG A 137 10.62 11.00 4.92
N ALA A 138 9.94 10.80 3.79
CA ALA A 138 10.48 11.22 2.49
C ALA A 138 10.62 12.74 2.41
N VAL A 139 9.61 13.49 2.87
CA VAL A 139 9.64 14.96 2.95
C VAL A 139 10.75 15.44 3.89
N GLU A 140 10.92 14.81 5.05
CA GLU A 140 12.01 15.15 5.97
C GLU A 140 13.40 14.93 5.33
N ILE A 141 13.59 13.81 4.63
CA ILE A 141 14.86 13.53 3.92
C ILE A 141 15.10 14.59 2.82
N GLU A 142 14.09 14.90 2.02
CA GLU A 142 14.19 15.92 0.96
C GLU A 142 14.48 17.31 1.52
N THR A 143 13.79 17.70 2.59
CA THR A 143 13.98 19.01 3.26
C THR A 143 15.33 19.09 3.96
N ALA A 144 15.84 17.98 4.51
CA ALA A 144 17.16 17.89 5.13
C ALA A 144 18.30 17.86 4.10
N GLN A 145 18.04 17.40 2.87
CA GLN A 145 19.00 17.35 1.77
C GLN A 145 18.94 18.58 0.85
N ALA A 146 17.91 19.42 0.99
CA ALA A 146 17.84 20.70 0.30
C ALA A 146 19.02 21.60 0.75
N PRO A 147 19.80 22.20 -0.18
CA PRO A 147 20.88 23.08 0.21
C PRO A 147 20.31 24.23 1.04
N ARG A 148 20.84 24.41 2.27
CA ARG A 148 20.62 25.63 3.06
C ARG A 148 21.21 26.79 2.26
N LEU A 149 20.41 27.43 1.41
CA LEU A 149 20.72 28.74 0.89
C LEU A 149 20.66 29.70 2.09
N LEU A 150 21.82 29.96 2.68
CA LEU A 150 22.01 31.00 3.67
C LEU A 150 21.60 32.33 3.01
N ASN A 151 20.59 32.96 3.59
CA ASN A 151 20.24 34.36 3.35
C ASN A 151 21.51 35.22 3.49
N VAL A 152 22.00 35.77 2.38
CA VAL A 152 22.86 36.96 2.42
C VAL A 152 21.94 38.15 2.64
N ALA A 153 21.95 38.64 3.86
CA ALA A 153 21.43 39.95 4.20
C ALA A 153 22.25 41.03 3.49
N THR A 154 21.57 41.91 2.74
CA THR A 154 22.01 43.29 2.51
C THR A 154 22.09 44.02 3.87
N PRO A 155 22.95 45.05 4.07
CA PRO A 155 23.12 46.19 3.15
C PRO A 155 24.56 46.69 3.00
N SER A 156 24.84 47.42 1.91
CA SER A 156 26.03 48.27 1.87
C SER A 156 25.79 49.52 1.03
N SER A 157 25.79 50.66 1.71
CA SER A 157 26.00 51.98 1.11
C SER A 157 27.46 52.13 0.68
N CYS A 158 27.73 52.79 -0.44
CA CYS A 158 28.90 53.66 -0.52
C CYS A 158 28.72 54.72 -1.60
N ALA A 159 29.15 55.92 -1.22
CA ALA A 159 29.19 57.14 -2.00
C ALA A 159 30.27 57.10 -3.10
N TRP A 160 30.31 58.20 -3.86
CA TRP A 160 31.34 58.65 -4.81
C TRP A 160 31.07 58.35 -6.29
N CYS A 161 30.47 59.33 -6.98
CA CYS A 161 31.08 60.02 -8.13
C CYS A 161 30.15 61.14 -8.65
N LEU A 162 30.52 62.40 -8.36
CA LEU A 162 30.27 63.55 -9.24
C LEU A 162 31.55 63.74 -10.08
N PRO A 163 31.45 64.25 -11.31
CA PRO A 163 31.63 65.68 -11.44
C PRO A 163 30.63 66.39 -12.36
N ASP A 164 30.67 67.70 -12.13
CA ASP A 164 29.97 68.86 -12.68
C ASP A 164 30.33 69.16 -14.15
N ALA A 165 29.36 69.67 -14.93
CA ALA A 165 29.55 70.73 -15.94
C ALA A 165 28.25 71.04 -16.71
N SER A 166 27.66 72.18 -16.34
CA SER A 166 27.21 73.29 -17.20
C SER A 166 26.08 73.12 -18.25
N GLU A 167 25.17 74.11 -18.14
CA GLU A 167 24.36 74.77 -19.18
C GLU A 167 22.92 74.29 -19.46
N SER A 168 21.99 75.02 -18.83
CA SER A 168 20.64 75.36 -19.33
C SER A 168 20.75 76.31 -20.56
N PRO A 169 19.67 76.73 -21.28
CA PRO A 169 18.24 76.63 -20.95
C PRO A 169 17.25 76.41 -22.12
N SER A 170 15.96 76.34 -21.73
CA SER A 170 14.79 77.00 -22.38
C SER A 170 13.83 76.20 -23.29
N ALA A 171 12.56 76.22 -22.82
CA ALA A 171 11.31 76.57 -23.52
C ALA A 171 10.59 75.60 -24.50
N GLY A 172 9.26 75.51 -24.31
CA GLY A 172 8.24 75.00 -25.26
C GLY A 172 7.46 73.81 -24.69
N SER A 173 6.29 73.93 -24.04
CA SER A 173 4.95 74.41 -24.47
C SER A 173 4.24 73.53 -25.51
N THR A 174 2.94 73.31 -25.25
CA THR A 174 1.84 72.71 -26.05
C THR A 174 1.66 71.19 -25.96
N ALA A 175 0.58 70.63 -25.38
CA ALA A 175 -0.88 70.74 -25.60
C ALA A 175 -1.43 69.62 -26.50
N GLY A 176 -2.58 69.05 -26.12
CA GLY A 176 -3.49 68.39 -27.05
C GLY A 176 -3.78 66.91 -26.79
N GLN A 177 -4.82 66.65 -26.00
CA GLN A 177 -5.69 65.49 -26.17
C GLN A 177 -6.43 65.58 -27.52
N PRO A 178 -6.93 64.44 -28.02
CA PRO A 178 -8.37 64.20 -27.88
C PRO A 178 -8.72 62.95 -27.07
#